data_AF-A0A2C5ZY84-F1
#
_entry.id   AF-A0A2C5ZY84-F1
#
_cell.length_a   1.000
_cell.length_b   1.000
_cell.length_c   1.000
_cell.angle_alpha   90.00
_cell.angle_beta   90.00
_cell.angle_gamma   90.00
#
_symmetry.space_group_name_H-M   'P 1'
#
loop_
_entity.id
_entity.type
_entity.pdbx_description
1 polymer ?
#
loop_
_entity_poly.entity_id
_entity_poly.type
_entity_poly.pdbx_seq_one_letter_code
_entity_poly.pdbx_strand_id
1 'polypeptide(L)'
;MVESRGGRIRYRSDSDLFRGVSAQLDDLAGAEVNLDDVKQLEGVLDAWPVHLATVPEVEIQGQAAGRHHPEERRRRGLQSHRKHDETAWTHVLTQVDKLRREGFAGTGVKIAVVDTGVGPLPCRDTYCLPDLC
;
A
#
# COMPACT_ATOMS: atom_id res chain seq x y z
N MET A 1 -4.39 -33.65 5.52
CA MET A 1 -4.17 -33.05 6.86
C MET A 1 -5.19 -31.96 7.17
N VAL A 2 -5.22 -30.83 6.45
CA VAL A 2 -6.21 -29.78 6.71
C VAL A 2 -7.63 -30.25 6.34
N GLU A 3 -7.80 -30.76 5.12
CA GLU A 3 -9.10 -31.27 4.62
C GLU A 3 -9.61 -32.48 5.40
N SER A 4 -8.71 -33.35 5.86
CA SER A 4 -9.06 -34.50 6.72
C SER A 4 -9.55 -34.12 8.11
N ARG A 5 -9.40 -32.85 8.52
CA ARG A 5 -9.91 -32.29 9.77
C ARG A 5 -11.04 -31.28 9.53
N GLY A 6 -11.73 -31.37 8.38
CA GLY A 6 -12.81 -30.46 8.02
C GLY A 6 -12.37 -29.03 7.67
N GLY A 7 -11.07 -28.75 7.60
CA GLY A 7 -10.55 -27.43 7.23
C GLY A 7 -10.40 -27.25 5.71
N ARG A 8 -10.15 -26.01 5.29
CA ARG A 8 -9.96 -25.61 3.90
C ARG A 8 -8.65 -24.86 3.69
N ILE A 9 -7.92 -25.21 2.64
CA ILE A 9 -6.77 -24.41 2.20
C ILE A 9 -7.26 -23.11 1.56
N ARG A 10 -6.78 -21.97 2.06
CA ARG A 10 -7.09 -20.63 1.54
C ARG A 10 -6.05 -20.17 0.52
N TYR A 11 -4.78 -20.51 0.76
CA TYR A 11 -3.68 -20.11 -0.09
C TYR A 11 -2.50 -21.07 0.09
N ARG A 12 -1.78 -21.33 -0.99
CA ARG A 12 -0.53 -22.10 -0.99
C ARG A 12 0.55 -21.25 -1.62
N SER A 13 1.63 -21.03 -0.88
CA SER A 13 2.87 -20.46 -1.39
C SER A 13 3.87 -21.58 -1.59
N ASP A 14 4.31 -21.77 -2.82
CA ASP A 14 5.38 -22.72 -3.17
C ASP A 14 6.43 -21.99 -4.00
N SER A 15 7.15 -21.10 -3.34
CA SER A 15 8.26 -20.36 -3.93
C SER A 15 9.55 -20.73 -3.23
N ASP A 16 10.68 -20.45 -3.87
CA ASP A 16 12.01 -20.64 -3.27
C ASP A 16 12.23 -19.72 -2.06
N LEU A 17 11.51 -18.60 -1.99
CA LEU A 17 11.58 -17.64 -0.88
C LEU A 17 10.71 -18.05 0.31
N PHE A 18 9.58 -18.69 0.05
CA PHE A 18 8.63 -19.11 1.08
C PHE A 18 7.76 -20.27 0.62
N ARG A 19 7.84 -21.37 1.39
CA ARG A 19 6.99 -22.55 1.27
C ARG A 19 6.06 -22.61 2.47
N GLY A 20 4.78 -22.36 2.24
CA GLY A 20 3.81 -22.25 3.31
C GLY A 20 2.38 -22.38 2.82
N VAL A 21 1.48 -22.63 3.77
CA VAL A 21 0.07 -22.85 3.50
C VAL A 21 -0.75 -22.03 4.48
N SER A 22 -1.71 -21.27 3.97
CA SER A 22 -2.76 -20.64 4.77
C SER A 22 -3.99 -21.54 4.73
N ALA A 23 -4.50 -21.88 5.91
CA ALA A 23 -5.64 -22.76 6.08
C ALA A 23 -6.68 -22.11 7.02
N GLN A 24 -7.95 -22.35 6.71
CA GLN A 24 -9.08 -22.05 7.57
C GLN A 24 -9.58 -23.38 8.15
N LEU A 25 -9.85 -23.43 9.46
CA LEU A 25 -10.38 -24.61 10.12
C LEU A 25 -11.86 -24.35 10.42
N ASP A 26 -12.76 -25.12 9.80
CA ASP A 26 -14.21 -24.82 9.79
C ASP A 26 -14.90 -25.15 11.14
N ASP A 27 -14.27 -25.94 12.01
CA ASP A 27 -14.86 -26.45 13.26
C ASP A 27 -14.56 -25.63 14.53
N LEU A 28 -13.97 -24.43 14.39
CA LEU A 28 -13.55 -23.62 15.53
C LEU A 28 -14.15 -22.21 15.49
N ALA A 29 -15.46 -22.13 15.27
CA ALA A 29 -16.21 -20.91 15.51
C ALA A 29 -16.13 -20.54 17.01
N GLY A 30 -15.08 -19.80 17.39
CA GLY A 30 -14.84 -19.32 18.75
C GLY A 30 -13.88 -20.14 19.61
N ALA A 31 -13.33 -21.26 19.12
CA ALA A 31 -12.31 -22.02 19.83
C ALA A 31 -10.92 -21.63 19.30
N GLU A 32 -10.04 -21.19 20.20
CA GLU A 32 -8.68 -20.84 19.85
C GLU A 32 -7.96 -22.11 19.34
N VAL A 33 -7.43 -22.07 18.12
CA VAL A 33 -6.62 -23.17 17.59
C VAL A 33 -5.40 -23.30 18.50
N ASN A 34 -5.20 -24.47 19.12
CA ASN A 34 -3.94 -24.75 19.77
C ASN A 34 -2.84 -24.91 18.71
N LEU A 35 -2.07 -23.84 18.49
CA LEU A 35 -1.01 -23.83 17.49
C LEU A 35 0.12 -24.80 17.83
N ASP A 36 0.30 -25.17 19.10
CA ASP A 36 1.33 -26.14 19.49
C ASP A 36 1.04 -27.53 18.90
N ASP A 37 -0.25 -27.91 18.81
CA ASP A 37 -0.65 -29.16 18.17
C ASP A 37 -0.36 -29.14 16.66
N VAL A 38 -0.43 -27.97 16.03
CA VAL A 38 -0.10 -27.79 14.61
C VAL A 38 1.41 -27.83 14.38
N LYS A 39 2.19 -27.23 15.28
CA LYS A 39 3.66 -27.22 15.21
C LYS A 39 4.28 -28.60 15.40
N GLN A 40 3.60 -29.51 16.09
CA GLN A 40 4.06 -30.90 16.28
C GLN A 40 3.82 -31.80 15.06
N LEU A 41 3.13 -31.31 14.03
CA LEU A 41 2.82 -32.11 12.85
C LEU A 41 4.06 -32.30 11.97
N GLU A 42 4.25 -33.52 11.46
CA GLU A 42 5.36 -33.85 10.57
C GLU A 42 5.34 -32.96 9.31
N GLY A 43 6.48 -32.36 8.99
CA GLY A 43 6.61 -31.44 7.87
C GLY A 43 6.14 -30.01 8.13
N VAL A 44 5.64 -29.69 9.34
CA VAL A 44 5.38 -28.31 9.77
C VAL A 44 6.63 -27.76 10.44
N LEU A 45 7.15 -26.66 9.90
CA LEU A 45 8.28 -25.95 10.51
C LEU A 45 7.82 -25.04 11.67
N ASP A 46 6.73 -24.30 11.46
CA ASP A 46 6.12 -23.42 12.46
C ASP A 46 4.69 -23.03 12.03
N ALA A 47 3.92 -22.45 12.94
CA ALA A 47 2.54 -22.03 12.73
C ALA A 47 2.20 -20.73 13.47
N TRP A 48 1.44 -19.86 12.80
CA TRP A 48 1.00 -18.56 13.32
C TRP A 48 -0.47 -18.31 12.96
N PRO A 49 -1.19 -17.54 13.80
CA PRO A 49 -2.54 -17.10 13.46
C PRO A 49 -2.46 -16.04 12.35
N VAL A 50 -3.48 -16.01 11.49
CA VAL A 50 -3.64 -14.95 10.48
C VAL A 50 -4.30 -13.75 11.15
N HIS A 51 -3.61 -12.62 11.17
CA HIS A 51 -4.14 -11.36 11.67
C HIS A 51 -4.63 -10.48 10.52
N LEU A 52 -5.78 -9.84 10.73
CA LEU A 52 -6.26 -8.76 9.88
C LEU A 52 -5.52 -7.48 10.27
N ALA A 53 -4.66 -6.98 9.38
CA ALA A 53 -4.07 -5.67 9.52
C ALA A 53 -5.06 -4.63 8.95
N THR A 54 -5.47 -3.67 9.77
CA THR A 54 -6.25 -2.51 9.32
C THR A 54 -5.31 -1.41 8.86
N VAL A 55 -5.48 -0.92 7.64
CA VAL A 55 -4.80 0.30 7.20
C VAL A 55 -5.44 1.48 7.95
N PRO A 56 -4.66 2.32 8.67
CA PRO A 56 -5.22 3.48 9.32
C PRO A 56 -5.89 4.38 8.29
N GLU A 57 -7.09 4.90 8.62
CA GLU A 57 -7.79 5.83 7.77
C GLU A 57 -6.96 7.11 7.65
N VAL A 58 -6.36 7.33 6.48
CA VAL A 58 -5.62 8.54 6.19
C VAL A 58 -6.63 9.57 5.69
N GLU A 59 -6.98 10.53 6.54
CA GLU A 59 -7.56 11.78 6.05
C GLU A 59 -6.50 12.46 5.19
N ILE A 60 -6.68 12.43 3.87
CA ILE A 60 -5.92 13.29 2.97
C ILE A 60 -6.43 14.70 3.20
N GLN A 61 -5.93 15.36 4.25
CA GLN A 61 -6.04 16.81 4.37
C GLN A 61 -5.25 17.36 3.19
N GLY A 62 -5.97 17.70 2.11
CA GLY A 62 -5.42 18.29 0.92
C GLY A 62 -4.41 19.34 1.36
N GLN A 63 -3.16 19.15 0.92
CA GLN A 63 -2.03 20.01 1.25
C GLN A 63 -2.53 21.44 1.30
N ALA A 64 -2.47 22.08 2.48
CA ALA A 64 -2.99 23.42 2.67
C ALA A 64 -2.47 24.31 1.55
N ALA A 65 -3.32 24.57 0.56
CA ALA A 65 -3.06 25.55 -0.47
C ALA A 65 -3.06 26.91 0.25
N GLY A 66 -1.87 27.35 0.66
CA GLY A 66 -1.62 28.71 1.10
C GLY A 66 -2.30 29.13 2.41
N ARG A 67 -1.68 28.81 3.54
CA ARG A 67 -1.66 29.76 4.68
C ARG A 67 -0.25 30.29 4.89
N HIS A 68 0.33 30.85 3.83
CA HIS A 68 1.45 31.78 3.97
C HIS A 68 1.00 33.13 3.43
N HIS A 69 1.07 34.14 4.29
CA HIS A 69 0.67 35.51 4.03
C HIS A 69 1.23 35.98 2.67
N PRO A 70 0.45 36.66 1.82
CA PRO A 70 0.89 37.11 0.49
C PRO A 70 2.20 37.94 0.51
N GLU A 71 2.50 38.57 1.64
CA GLU A 71 3.66 39.45 1.81
C GLU A 71 5.00 38.70 1.90
N GLU A 72 5.02 37.45 2.36
CA GLU A 72 6.27 36.66 2.45
C GLU A 72 6.73 36.13 1.09
N ARG A 73 5.80 35.91 0.13
CA ARG A 73 6.13 35.45 -1.22
C ARG A 73 6.93 36.49 -2.01
N ARG A 74 6.73 37.79 -1.74
CA ARG A 74 7.44 38.89 -2.45
C ARG A 74 8.91 39.04 -2.02
N ARG A 75 9.27 38.68 -0.79
CA ARG A 75 10.66 38.82 -0.29
C ARG A 75 11.61 37.69 -0.72
N ARG A 76 11.09 36.55 -1.19
CA ARG A 76 11.91 35.38 -1.60
C ARG A 76 11.99 35.16 -3.11
N GLY A 77 11.61 36.15 -3.93
CA GLY A 77 11.72 36.03 -5.40
C GLY A 77 10.83 34.96 -6.03
N LEU A 78 9.87 34.39 -5.29
CA LEU A 78 8.91 33.42 -5.78
C LEU A 78 7.75 34.17 -6.46
N GLN A 79 8.04 34.75 -7.62
CA GLN A 79 6.98 35.22 -8.50
C GLN A 79 6.26 34.01 -9.09
N SER A 80 5.04 33.81 -8.59
CA SER A 80 3.99 32.98 -9.17
C SER A 80 3.80 33.31 -10.64
N HIS A 81 4.41 32.51 -11.52
CA HIS A 81 3.93 32.35 -12.87
C HIS A 81 2.96 31.17 -12.88
N ARG A 82 1.69 31.48 -13.15
CA ARG A 82 0.63 30.53 -13.51
C ARG A 82 0.98 29.80 -14.82
N LYS A 83 2.01 28.96 -14.79
CA LYS A 83 2.32 27.95 -15.79
C LYS A 83 2.38 26.62 -15.08
N HIS A 84 1.81 25.62 -15.74
CA HIS A 84 1.65 24.23 -15.37
C HIS A 84 3.01 23.50 -15.22
N ASP A 85 3.87 23.97 -14.32
CA ASP A 85 5.24 23.47 -14.18
C ASP A 85 5.88 23.81 -12.80
N GLU A 86 5.08 24.00 -11.75
CA GLU A 86 5.62 24.15 -10.40
C GLU A 86 5.97 22.75 -9.86
N THR A 87 7.27 22.46 -9.80
CA THR A 87 7.80 21.25 -9.17
C THR A 87 7.23 21.14 -7.75
N ALA A 88 6.67 19.98 -7.40
CA ALA A 88 6.10 19.73 -6.08
C ALA A 88 7.08 20.17 -4.98
N TRP A 89 6.60 20.90 -3.97
CA TRP A 89 7.46 21.43 -2.91
C TRP A 89 8.26 20.33 -2.20
N THR A 90 7.71 19.12 -2.09
CA THR A 90 8.39 17.94 -1.56
C THR A 90 9.58 17.54 -2.42
N HIS A 91 9.47 17.63 -3.75
CA HIS A 91 10.58 17.36 -4.69
C HIS A 91 11.65 18.45 -4.63
N VAL A 92 11.29 19.71 -4.40
CA VAL A 92 12.27 20.79 -4.16
C VAL A 92 12.99 20.59 -2.83
N LEU A 93 12.24 20.29 -1.76
CA LEU A 93 12.79 20.05 -0.42
C LEU A 93 13.76 18.86 -0.40
N THR A 94 13.41 17.79 -1.11
CA THR A 94 14.24 16.57 -1.24
C THR A 94 15.22 16.62 -2.40
N GLN A 95 15.28 17.73 -3.13
CA GLN A 95 16.17 17.97 -4.29
C GLN A 95 16.02 16.97 -5.45
N VAL A 96 14.89 16.26 -5.52
CA VAL A 96 14.51 15.39 -6.64
C VAL A 96 14.47 16.18 -7.96
N ASP A 97 14.18 17.48 -7.88
CA ASP A 97 14.22 18.39 -9.03
C ASP A 97 15.62 18.50 -9.66
N LYS A 98 16.68 18.47 -8.84
CA LYS A 98 18.07 18.52 -9.30
C LYS A 98 18.47 17.20 -9.95
N LEU A 99 18.17 16.08 -9.29
CA LEU A 99 18.46 14.74 -9.81
C LEU A 99 17.80 14.52 -11.17
N ARG A 100 16.52 14.93 -11.31
CA ARG A 100 15.81 14.83 -12.58
C ARG A 100 16.46 15.69 -13.66
N ARG A 101 16.92 16.90 -13.33
CA ARG A 101 17.61 17.81 -14.27
C ARG A 101 18.95 17.25 -14.75
N GLU A 102 19.62 16.49 -13.89
CA GLU A 102 20.86 15.76 -14.21
C GLU A 102 20.60 14.45 -15.00
N GLY A 103 19.34 14.10 -15.26
CA GLY A 103 18.95 12.95 -16.08
C GLY A 103 18.63 11.68 -15.30
N PHE A 104 18.63 11.73 -13.95
CA PHE A 104 18.23 10.58 -13.14
C PHE A 104 16.70 10.45 -13.11
N ALA A 105 16.18 9.47 -13.86
CA ALA A 105 14.75 9.19 -13.99
C ALA A 105 14.30 7.85 -13.37
N GLY A 106 15.22 7.09 -12.76
CA GLY A 106 14.93 5.76 -12.22
C GLY A 106 14.91 4.65 -13.28
N THR A 107 15.44 4.90 -14.48
CA THR A 107 15.55 3.90 -15.54
C THR A 107 16.33 2.67 -15.06
N GLY A 108 15.77 1.48 -15.28
CA GLY A 108 16.35 0.21 -14.81
C GLY A 108 15.93 -0.20 -13.39
N VAL A 109 15.19 0.65 -12.66
CA VAL A 109 14.66 0.34 -11.32
C VAL A 109 13.20 -0.09 -11.42
N LYS A 110 12.83 -1.15 -10.69
CA LYS A 110 11.45 -1.60 -10.52
C LYS A 110 11.02 -1.36 -9.06
N ILE A 111 9.86 -0.76 -8.86
CA ILE A 111 9.29 -0.49 -7.54
C ILE A 111 8.02 -1.33 -7.41
N ALA A 112 7.97 -2.22 -6.42
CA ALA A 112 6.77 -2.97 -6.09
C ALA A 112 5.94 -2.19 -5.05
N VAL A 113 4.68 -1.90 -5.39
CA VAL A 113 3.73 -1.24 -4.48
C VAL A 113 2.79 -2.31 -3.93
N VAL A 114 2.84 -2.55 -2.62
CA VAL A 114 1.95 -3.47 -1.89
C VAL A 114 0.92 -2.63 -1.15
N ASP A 115 -0.19 -2.34 -1.85
CA ASP A 115 -1.30 -1.52 -1.36
C ASP A 115 -2.62 -2.13 -1.92
N THR A 116 -3.72 -1.40 -1.81
CA THR A 116 -5.04 -1.68 -2.39
C THR A 116 -5.07 -1.76 -3.92
N GLY A 117 -4.01 -1.33 -4.60
CA GLY A 117 -3.86 -1.39 -6.05
C GLY A 117 -3.56 -0.02 -6.67
N VAL A 118 -3.42 0.02 -8.00
CA VAL A 118 -3.21 1.25 -8.79
C VAL A 118 -4.31 1.33 -9.84
N GLY A 119 -5.14 2.38 -9.80
CA GLY A 119 -6.22 2.60 -10.75
C GLY A 119 -6.95 3.93 -10.46
N PRO A 120 -7.84 4.38 -11.35
CA PRO A 120 -8.82 5.40 -10.96
C PRO A 120 -9.66 4.84 -9.81
N LEU A 121 -9.89 5.66 -8.79
CA LEU A 121 -10.66 5.29 -7.60
C LEU A 121 -11.99 4.61 -8.00
N PRO A 122 -12.48 3.62 -7.24
CA PRO A 122 -13.83 3.10 -7.47
C PRO A 122 -14.81 4.29 -7.39
N CYS A 123 -15.66 4.43 -8.41
CA CYS A 123 -16.79 5.34 -8.35
C CYS A 123 -17.62 5.00 -7.11
N ARG A 124 -17.45 5.78 -6.04
CA ARG A 124 -18.40 5.81 -4.94
C ARG A 124 -19.61 6.60 -5.46
N ASP A 125 -20.66 5.88 -5.84
CA ASP A 125 -22.10 6.22 -6.03
C ASP A 125 -22.56 7.66 -6.35
N THR A 126 -21.72 8.60 -6.76
CA THR A 126 -22.18 9.96 -7.08
C THR A 126 -21.33 10.73 -8.09
N TYR A 127 -20.14 10.26 -8.49
CA TYR A 127 -19.31 10.98 -9.46
C TYR A 127 -18.53 10.03 -10.38
N CYS A 128 -19.24 9.43 -11.33
CA CYS A 128 -18.63 8.86 -12.54
C CYS A 128 -18.93 9.87 -13.68
N LEU A 129 -17.91 10.43 -14.31
CA LEU A 129 -18.07 11.21 -15.56
C LEU A 129 -18.48 10.23 -16.68
N PRO A 130 -19.47 10.57 -17.51
CA PRO A 130 -20.13 9.61 -18.41
C PRO A 130 -19.28 9.09 -19.58
N ASP A 131 -18.09 9.64 -19.83
CA ASP A 131 -17.37 9.42 -21.08
C ASP A 131 -16.10 8.55 -20.97
N LEU A 132 -15.99 7.70 -19.94
CA LEU A 132 -14.96 6.64 -19.89
C LEU A 132 -15.59 5.28 -19.51
N CYS A 133 -16.27 4.68 -20.48
CA CYS A 133 -16.55 3.24 -20.61
C CYS A 133 -16.50 2.87 -22.09
#